data_AF-A0A519HGF5-F1
#
_entry.id   AF-A0A519HGF5-F1
#
_cell.length_a   1.000
_cell.length_b   1.000
_cell.length_c   1.000
_cell.angle_alpha   90.00
_cell.angle_beta   90.00
_cell.angle_gamma   90.00
#
_symmetry.space_group_name_H-M   'P 1'
#
loop_
_entity.id
_entity.type
_entity.pdbx_description
1 polymer ?
#
loop_
_entity_poly.entity_id
_entity_poly.type
_entity_poly.pdbx_seq_one_letter_code
_entity_poly.pdbx_strand_id
1 'polypeptide(L)'
;MTHRRTHLWISLVVGLAVWGAYFFHFIQLTRRGETGGLALWFLGALAVTVVAETVATGLIAWLFRRRARELDEGPTLQAALKASHVALMLLIVMALVAAAVLAFASLFGWSLDLSGAQGQVIAANVLLAMVVIAELLRAALTLALIPRR
;
A
#
# COMPACT_ATOMS: atom_id res chain seq x y z
N MET A 1 -12.53 -7.11 22.50
CA MET A 1 -12.42 -6.35 21.23
C MET A 1 -13.41 -6.93 20.24
N THR A 2 -14.18 -6.10 19.52
CA THR A 2 -15.08 -6.59 18.47
C THR A 2 -14.28 -7.32 17.36
N HIS A 3 -14.80 -8.44 16.85
CA HIS A 3 -14.10 -9.33 15.89
C HIS A 3 -13.53 -8.58 14.67
N ARG A 4 -14.21 -7.51 14.24
CA ARG A 4 -13.78 -6.64 13.13
C ARG A 4 -12.57 -5.76 13.46
N ARG A 5 -12.50 -5.22 14.68
CA ARG A 5 -11.35 -4.42 15.14
C ARG A 5 -10.11 -5.29 15.24
N THR A 6 -10.25 -6.52 15.74
CA THR A 6 -9.16 -7.50 15.80
C THR A 6 -8.67 -7.87 14.40
N HIS A 7 -9.57 -8.16 13.46
CA HIS A 7 -9.19 -8.46 12.07
C HIS A 7 -8.42 -7.30 11.41
N LEU A 8 -8.91 -6.06 11.54
CA LEU A 8 -8.23 -4.88 11.00
C LEU A 8 -6.84 -4.67 11.63
N TRP A 9 -6.70 -4.93 12.93
CA TRP A 9 -5.40 -4.87 13.61
C TRP A 9 -4.43 -5.93 13.09
N ILE A 10 -4.90 -7.16 12.90
CA ILE A 10 -4.10 -8.25 12.33
C ILE A 10 -3.65 -7.87 10.92
N SER A 11 -4.57 -7.41 10.06
CA SER A 11 -4.23 -6.97 8.70
C SER A 11 -3.20 -5.84 8.70
N LEU A 12 -3.33 -4.86 9.61
CA LEU A 12 -2.37 -3.76 9.73
C LEU A 12 -0.98 -4.24 10.15
N VAL A 13 -0.89 -5.10 11.17
CA VAL A 13 0.39 -5.63 11.66
C VAL A 13 1.05 -6.55 10.63
N VAL A 14 0.28 -7.44 10.02
CA VAL A 14 0.78 -8.33 8.95
C VAL A 14 1.25 -7.51 7.76
N GLY A 15 0.47 -6.51 7.33
CA GLY A 15 0.89 -5.59 6.26
C GLY A 15 2.19 -4.88 6.60
N LEU A 16 2.32 -4.32 7.81
CA LEU A 16 3.53 -3.64 8.24
C LEU A 16 4.74 -4.59 8.28
N ALA A 17 4.57 -5.83 8.74
CA ALA A 17 5.63 -6.82 8.81
C ALA A 17 6.10 -7.26 7.41
N VAL A 18 5.17 -7.63 6.52
CA VAL A 18 5.48 -8.11 5.17
C VAL A 18 6.12 -7.00 4.34
N TRP A 19 5.50 -5.83 4.29
CA TRP A 19 6.02 -4.72 3.51
C TRP A 19 7.28 -4.13 4.12
N GLY A 20 7.38 -4.05 5.45
CA GLY A 20 8.59 -3.64 6.15
C GLY A 20 9.78 -4.54 5.82
N ALA A 21 9.60 -5.86 5.85
CA ALA A 21 10.63 -6.82 5.48
C ALA A 21 11.04 -6.69 4.01
N TYR A 22 10.06 -6.56 3.10
CA TYR A 22 10.31 -6.37 1.67
C TYR A 22 11.12 -5.10 1.40
N PHE A 23 10.69 -3.94 1.93
CA PHE A 23 11.38 -2.67 1.72
C PHE A 23 12.75 -2.64 2.40
N PHE A 24 12.90 -3.28 3.56
CA PHE A 24 14.20 -3.44 4.19
C PHE A 24 15.18 -4.20 3.27
N HIS A 25 14.73 -5.31 2.68
CA HIS A 25 15.53 -6.09 1.74
C HIS A 25 15.87 -5.29 0.47
N PHE A 26 14.88 -4.59 -0.09
CA PHE A 26 15.06 -3.70 -1.25
C PHE A 26 16.10 -2.60 -1.00
N ILE A 27 16.03 -1.92 0.15
CA ILE A 27 16.99 -0.88 0.53
C ILE A 27 18.39 -1.47 0.67
N GLN A 28 18.53 -2.67 1.25
CA GLN A 28 19.83 -3.34 1.35
C GLN A 28 20.43 -3.65 -0.02
N LEU A 29 19.66 -4.24 -0.94
CA LEU A 29 20.11 -4.58 -2.29
C LEU A 29 20.49 -3.31 -3.08
N THR A 30 19.68 -2.26 -2.97
CA THR A 30 19.96 -0.98 -3.64
C THR A 30 21.26 -0.35 -3.13
N ARG A 31 21.51 -0.41 -1.80
CA ARG A 31 22.77 0.08 -1.21
C ARG A 31 24.01 -0.71 -1.64
N ARG A 32 23.84 -2.00 -1.97
CA ARG A 32 24.93 -2.87 -2.45
C ARG A 32 25.19 -2.75 -3.96
N GLY A 33 24.34 -2.01 -4.70
CA GLY A 33 24.42 -1.92 -6.15
C GLY A 33 23.99 -3.21 -6.89
N GLU A 34 23.44 -4.18 -6.15
CA GLU A 34 23.03 -5.49 -6.67
C GLU A 34 21.59 -5.41 -7.20
N THR A 35 21.42 -4.77 -8.36
CA THR A 35 20.08 -4.49 -8.93
C THR A 35 19.60 -5.56 -9.91
N GLY A 36 20.47 -6.49 -10.32
CA GLY A 36 20.22 -7.47 -11.38
C GLY A 36 19.08 -8.46 -11.13
N GLY A 37 18.63 -8.65 -9.88
CA GLY A 37 17.50 -9.52 -9.53
C GLY A 37 16.24 -8.79 -9.08
N LEU A 38 16.29 -7.48 -8.87
CA LEU A 38 15.21 -6.73 -8.22
C LEU A 38 13.91 -6.71 -9.03
N ALA A 39 13.99 -6.77 -10.35
CA ALA A 39 12.81 -6.83 -11.22
C ALA A 39 12.02 -8.13 -11.02
N LEU A 40 12.69 -9.28 -10.89
CA LEU A 40 12.04 -10.57 -10.65
C LEU A 40 11.45 -10.64 -9.23
N TRP A 41 12.15 -10.10 -8.24
CA TRP A 41 11.62 -9.98 -6.88
C TRP A 41 10.41 -9.06 -6.80
N PHE A 42 10.44 -7.92 -7.50
CA PHE A 42 9.30 -7.01 -7.61
C PHE A 42 8.12 -7.67 -8.31
N LEU A 43 8.35 -8.32 -9.46
CA LEU A 43 7.30 -9.05 -10.19
C LEU A 43 6.73 -10.21 -9.36
N GLY A 44 7.57 -10.93 -8.64
CA GLY A 44 7.16 -11.97 -7.71
C GLY A 44 6.31 -11.42 -6.57
N ALA A 45 6.75 -10.34 -5.91
CA ALA A 45 6.00 -9.67 -4.86
C ALA A 45 4.67 -9.11 -5.37
N LEU A 46 4.65 -8.51 -6.57
CA LEU A 46 3.46 -7.99 -7.22
C LEU A 46 2.48 -9.11 -7.56
N ALA A 47 2.95 -10.20 -8.17
CA ALA A 47 2.13 -11.36 -8.50
C ALA A 47 1.51 -11.99 -7.24
N VAL A 48 2.31 -12.19 -6.19
CA VAL A 48 1.83 -12.71 -4.91
C VAL A 48 0.80 -11.77 -4.28
N THR A 49 1.06 -10.46 -4.33
CA THR A 49 0.12 -9.46 -3.80
C THR A 49 -1.19 -9.49 -4.57
N VAL A 50 -1.15 -9.43 -5.91
CA VAL A 50 -2.36 -9.49 -6.74
C VAL A 50 -3.15 -10.78 -6.49
N VAL A 51 -2.47 -11.93 -6.42
CA VAL A 51 -3.13 -13.21 -6.13
C VAL A 51 -3.73 -13.21 -4.73
N ALA A 52 -2.98 -12.79 -3.72
CA ALA A 52 -3.45 -12.73 -2.33
C ALA A 52 -4.64 -11.77 -2.19
N GLU A 53 -4.56 -10.59 -2.79
CA GLU A 53 -5.62 -9.57 -2.79
C GLU A 53 -6.89 -10.10 -3.47
N THR A 54 -6.73 -10.75 -4.63
CA THR A 54 -7.85 -11.31 -5.40
C THR A 54 -8.51 -12.46 -4.65
N VAL A 55 -7.71 -13.35 -4.04
CA VAL A 55 -8.20 -14.48 -3.24
C VAL A 55 -8.90 -13.97 -1.99
N ALA A 56 -8.30 -13.01 -1.26
CA ALA A 56 -8.88 -12.44 -0.05
C ALA A 56 -10.19 -11.70 -0.36
N THR A 57 -10.20 -10.86 -1.39
CA THR A 57 -11.39 -10.12 -1.83
C THR A 57 -12.49 -11.08 -2.30
N GLY A 58 -12.12 -12.12 -3.05
CA GLY A 58 -13.04 -13.16 -3.51
C GLY A 58 -13.64 -13.96 -2.34
N LEU A 59 -12.82 -14.36 -1.38
CA LEU A 59 -13.25 -15.05 -0.16
C LEU A 59 -14.19 -14.19 0.67
N ILE A 60 -13.86 -12.92 0.90
CA ILE A 60 -14.73 -11.97 1.62
C ILE A 60 -16.05 -11.80 0.87
N ALA A 61 -16.01 -11.55 -0.44
CA ALA A 61 -17.21 -11.38 -1.26
C ALA A 61 -18.09 -12.64 -1.30
N TRP A 62 -17.50 -13.84 -1.19
CA TRP A 62 -18.22 -15.11 -1.14
C TRP A 62 -18.81 -15.39 0.25
N LEU A 63 -18.02 -15.21 1.32
CA LEU A 63 -18.43 -15.50 2.70
C LEU A 63 -19.52 -14.54 3.19
N PHE A 64 -19.40 -13.25 2.84
CA PHE A 64 -20.34 -12.21 3.26
C PHE A 64 -21.54 -12.07 2.32
N ARG A 65 -21.57 -12.76 1.18
CA ARG A 65 -22.73 -12.79 0.27
C ARG A 65 -24.00 -13.28 0.97
N ARG A 66 -23.88 -14.15 2.00
CA ARG A 66 -25.00 -14.67 2.80
C ARG A 66 -25.31 -13.88 4.08
N ARG A 67 -24.42 -13.01 4.56
CA ARG A 67 -24.57 -12.22 5.81
C ARG A 67 -24.80 -10.72 5.58
N ALA A 68 -25.02 -10.30 4.33
CA ALA A 68 -25.15 -8.90 3.93
C ALA A 68 -26.39 -8.15 4.48
N ARG A 69 -27.13 -8.69 5.46
CA ARG A 69 -28.31 -8.04 6.06
C ARG A 69 -28.11 -7.44 7.45
N GLU A 70 -26.91 -7.49 8.02
CA GLU A 70 -26.60 -6.81 9.29
C GLU A 70 -25.20 -6.16 9.28
N LEU A 71 -24.78 -5.56 8.15
CA LEU A 71 -23.68 -4.59 8.18
C LEU A 71 -24.21 -3.29 8.78
N ASP A 72 -24.25 -3.21 10.10
CA ASP A 72 -24.63 -2.05 10.92
C ASP A 72 -24.20 -0.71 10.26
N GLU A 73 -25.18 0.00 9.70
CA GLU A 73 -25.07 0.89 8.54
C GLU A 73 -24.54 2.31 8.85
N GLY A 74 -24.32 2.67 10.11
CA GLY A 74 -24.01 4.06 10.46
C GLY A 74 -22.51 4.34 10.64
N PRO A 75 -21.95 4.14 11.84
CA PRO A 75 -20.71 4.82 12.22
C PRO A 75 -19.44 4.18 11.66
N THR A 76 -19.45 2.86 11.47
CA THR A 76 -18.25 2.12 11.07
C THR A 76 -17.98 2.17 9.56
N LEU A 77 -19.04 2.28 8.75
CA LEU A 77 -18.94 2.52 7.31
C LEU A 77 -18.44 3.94 7.05
N GLN A 78 -18.98 4.94 7.76
CA GLN A 78 -18.52 6.33 7.68
C GLN A 78 -17.05 6.49 8.08
N ALA A 79 -16.59 5.78 9.13
CA ALA A 79 -15.18 5.74 9.52
C ALA A 79 -14.29 5.21 8.38
N ALA A 80 -14.70 4.12 7.73
CA ALA A 80 -13.96 3.54 6.60
C ALA A 80 -13.95 4.44 5.36
N LEU A 81 -15.07 5.09 5.03
CA LEU A 81 -15.16 6.04 3.91
C LEU A 81 -14.29 7.27 4.14
N LYS A 82 -14.33 7.85 5.33
CA LYS A 82 -13.49 9.00 5.70
C LYS A 82 -12.00 8.64 5.65
N ALA A 83 -11.62 7.49 6.19
CA ALA A 83 -10.25 7.00 6.13
C ALA A 83 -9.79 6.76 4.68
N SER A 84 -10.66 6.20 3.83
CA SER A 84 -10.36 5.97 2.41
C SER A 84 -10.20 7.27 1.63
N HIS A 85 -11.02 8.28 1.93
CA HIS A 85 -10.86 9.61 1.33
C HIS A 85 -9.52 10.24 1.71
N VAL A 86 -9.14 10.20 2.99
CA VAL A 86 -7.83 10.71 3.44
C VAL A 86 -6.67 9.96 2.76
N ALA A 87 -6.76 8.63 2.67
CA ALA A 87 -5.75 7.81 2.01
C ALA A 87 -5.62 8.13 0.52
N LEU A 88 -6.74 8.33 -0.19
CA LEU A 88 -6.75 8.75 -1.59
C LEU A 88 -6.09 10.13 -1.76
N MET A 89 -6.44 11.10 -0.91
CA MET A 89 -5.84 12.43 -0.95
C MET A 89 -4.33 12.38 -0.68
N LEU A 90 -3.89 11.55 0.26
CA LEU A 90 -2.47 11.33 0.51
C LEU A 90 -1.76 10.72 -0.71
N LEU A 91 -2.36 9.71 -1.35
CA LEU A 91 -1.80 9.10 -2.56
C LEU A 91 -1.63 10.13 -3.68
N ILE A 92 -2.63 10.99 -3.88
CA ILE A 92 -2.58 12.09 -4.84
C ILE A 92 -1.43 13.03 -4.50
N VAL A 93 -1.30 13.47 -3.24
CA VAL A 93 -0.20 14.35 -2.81
C VAL A 93 1.17 13.71 -3.06
N MET A 94 1.35 12.43 -2.70
CA MET A 94 2.61 11.73 -2.95
C MET A 94 2.94 11.64 -4.44
N ALA A 95 1.93 11.41 -5.29
CA ALA A 95 2.11 11.37 -6.74
C ALA A 95 2.50 12.75 -7.30
N LEU A 96 1.87 13.82 -6.83
CA LEU A 96 2.22 15.19 -7.20
C LEU A 96 3.64 15.56 -6.76
N VAL A 97 4.05 15.15 -5.55
CA VAL A 97 5.42 15.36 -5.06
C VAL A 97 6.42 14.60 -5.92
N ALA A 98 6.16 13.33 -6.24
CA ALA A 98 7.03 12.55 -7.13
C ALA A 98 7.17 13.22 -8.51
N ALA A 99 6.07 13.68 -9.10
CA ALA A 99 6.08 14.41 -10.35
C ALA A 99 6.87 15.73 -10.25
N ALA A 100 6.70 16.48 -9.16
CA ALA A 100 7.45 17.72 -8.92
C ALA A 100 8.96 17.48 -8.79
N VAL A 101 9.37 16.40 -8.10
CA VAL A 101 10.78 15.99 -8.00
C VAL A 101 11.35 15.68 -9.38
N LEU A 102 10.63 14.93 -10.23
CA LEU A 102 11.08 14.64 -11.59
C LEU A 102 11.18 15.91 -12.45
N ALA A 103 10.20 16.80 -12.37
CA ALA A 103 10.22 18.07 -13.08
C ALA A 103 11.38 18.96 -12.63
N PHE A 104 11.64 19.03 -11.32
CA PHE A 104 12.76 19.79 -10.76
C PHE A 104 14.10 19.17 -11.18
N ALA A 105 14.24 17.85 -11.12
CA ALA A 105 15.44 17.17 -11.59
C ALA A 105 15.76 17.52 -13.06
N SER A 106 14.73 17.57 -13.91
CA SER A 106 14.88 18.00 -15.31
C SER A 106 15.32 19.46 -15.47
N LEU A 107 14.86 20.37 -14.61
CA LEU A 107 15.22 21.80 -14.66
C LEU A 107 16.66 22.05 -14.20
N PHE A 108 17.13 21.30 -13.20
CA PHE A 108 18.46 21.47 -12.60
C PHE A 108 19.52 20.53 -13.20
N GLY A 109 19.17 19.76 -14.23
CA GLY A 109 20.09 18.83 -14.90
C GLY A 109 20.48 17.62 -14.03
N TRP A 110 19.69 17.26 -13.03
CA TRP A 110 19.92 16.07 -12.22
C TRP A 110 19.55 14.82 -13.02
N SER A 111 20.52 13.94 -13.21
CA SER A 111 20.33 12.65 -13.87
C SER A 111 19.63 11.65 -12.95
N LEU A 112 18.30 11.61 -13.01
CA LEU A 112 17.52 10.47 -12.56
C LEU A 112 17.37 9.51 -13.76
N ASP A 113 18.33 8.62 -13.96
CA ASP A 113 18.30 7.67 -15.08
C ASP A 113 17.16 6.66 -14.89
N LEU A 114 15.96 7.04 -15.34
CA LEU A 114 14.76 6.19 -15.40
C LEU A 114 14.75 5.33 -16.67
N SER A 115 15.66 5.57 -17.61
CA SER A 115 15.76 4.81 -18.86
C SER A 115 16.48 3.47 -18.63
N GLY A 116 17.45 3.45 -17.72
CA GLY A 116 18.14 2.26 -17.27
C GLY A 116 17.27 1.34 -16.41
N ALA A 117 17.53 0.02 -16.49
CA ALA A 117 16.80 -1.00 -15.74
C ALA A 117 16.77 -0.75 -14.22
N GLN A 118 17.88 -0.25 -13.66
CA GLN A 118 17.96 0.10 -12.24
C GLN A 118 16.98 1.22 -11.87
N GLY A 119 16.90 2.29 -12.66
CA GLY A 119 15.98 3.39 -12.40
C GLY A 119 14.52 2.99 -12.54
N GLN A 120 14.19 2.15 -13.51
CA GLN A 120 12.84 1.59 -13.68
C GLN A 120 12.42 0.77 -12.46
N VAL A 121 13.31 -0.08 -11.94
CA VAL A 121 13.07 -0.86 -10.71
C VAL A 121 12.88 0.04 -9.50
N ILE A 122 13.72 1.07 -9.34
CA ILE A 122 13.59 2.01 -8.23
C ILE A 122 12.26 2.76 -8.32
N ALA A 123 11.90 3.25 -9.51
CA ALA A 123 10.63 3.94 -9.73
C ALA A 123 9.43 3.04 -9.42
N ALA A 124 9.45 1.78 -9.85
CA ALA A 124 8.40 0.80 -9.55
C ALA A 124 8.24 0.58 -8.02
N ASN A 125 9.35 0.49 -7.29
CA ASN A 125 9.32 0.34 -5.83
C ASN A 125 8.87 1.62 -5.11
N VAL A 126 9.17 2.80 -5.63
CA VAL A 126 8.63 4.08 -5.11
C VAL A 126 7.12 4.13 -5.28
N LEU A 127 6.60 3.77 -6.46
CA LEU A 127 5.15 3.71 -6.70
C LEU A 127 4.47 2.70 -5.77
N LEU A 128 5.05 1.51 -5.59
CA LEU A 128 4.55 0.52 -4.65
C LEU A 128 4.56 1.05 -3.21
N ALA A 129 5.62 1.74 -2.79
CA ALA A 129 5.72 2.33 -1.45
C ALA A 129 4.59 3.35 -1.21
N MET A 130 4.28 4.19 -2.20
CA MET A 130 3.17 5.14 -2.11
C MET A 130 1.83 4.44 -1.86
N VAL A 131 1.56 3.36 -2.59
CA VAL A 131 0.32 2.57 -2.42
C VAL A 131 0.28 1.94 -1.03
N VAL A 132 1.37 1.30 -0.60
CA VAL A 132 1.47 0.65 0.71
C VAL A 132 1.28 1.66 1.85
N ILE A 133 1.91 2.83 1.77
CA ILE A 133 1.77 3.89 2.78
C ILE A 133 0.31 4.37 2.87
N ALA A 134 -0.31 4.63 1.71
CA ALA A 134 -1.71 5.06 1.67
C ALA A 134 -2.63 4.00 2.28
N GLU A 135 -2.38 2.72 2.00
CA GLU A 135 -3.20 1.61 2.48
C GLU A 135 -3.03 1.34 3.98
N LEU A 136 -1.78 1.38 4.49
CA LEU A 136 -1.52 1.28 5.93
C LEU A 136 -2.15 2.45 6.69
N LEU A 137 -2.09 3.66 6.14
CA LEU A 137 -2.76 4.83 6.73
C LEU A 137 -4.28 4.65 6.72
N ARG A 138 -4.86 4.18 5.62
CA ARG A 138 -6.29 3.88 5.51
C ARG A 138 -6.73 2.90 6.60
N ALA A 139 -5.99 1.82 6.78
CA ALA A 139 -6.26 0.81 7.80
C ALA A 139 -6.12 1.38 9.22
N ALA A 140 -5.05 2.14 9.50
CA ALA A 140 -4.82 2.77 10.79
C ALA A 140 -5.90 3.81 11.14
N LEU A 141 -6.29 4.67 10.19
CA LEU A 141 -7.36 5.64 10.37
C LEU A 141 -8.72 4.98 10.53
N THR A 142 -9.00 3.91 9.78
CA THR A 142 -10.24 3.14 9.96
C THR A 142 -10.32 2.60 11.38
N LEU A 143 -9.22 2.02 11.91
CA LEU A 143 -9.14 1.56 13.30
C LEU A 143 -9.31 2.70 14.32
N ALA A 144 -8.71 3.86 14.06
CA ALA A 144 -8.77 5.01 14.95
C ALA A 144 -10.16 5.67 15.01
N LEU A 145 -10.88 5.67 13.88
CA LEU A 145 -12.19 6.31 13.73
C LEU A 145 -13.38 5.41 14.08
N ILE A 146 -13.16 4.10 14.30
CA ILE A 146 -14.22 3.22 14.82
C ILE A 146 -14.64 3.71 16.22
N PRO A 147 -15.93 3.99 16.45
CA PRO A 147 -16.41 4.43 17.76
C PRO A 147 -16.11 3.40 18.85
N ARG A 148 -15.58 3.88 19.98
CA ARG A 148 -15.39 3.07 21.20
C ARG A 148 -16.71 3.10 21.98
N ARG A 149 -17.63 2.20 21.65
CA ARG A 149 -18.81 1.91 22.49
C ARG A 149 -18.66 0.52 23.08
#